data_AF-A0A3A0A203-F1
#
_entry.id   AF-A0A3A0A203-F1
#
_cell.length_a   1.000
_cell.length_b   1.000
_cell.length_c   1.000
_cell.angle_alpha   90.00
_cell.angle_beta   90.00
_cell.angle_gamma   90.00
#
_symmetry.space_group_name_H-M   'P 1'
#
loop_
_entity.id
_entity.type
_entity.pdbx_description
1 polymer ?
#
loop_
_entity_poly.entity_id
_entity_poly.type
_entity_poly.pdbx_seq_one_letter_code
_entity_poly.pdbx_strand_id
1 'polypeptide(L)'
;MSEKLTPERLVYAFKAASDPQIAPDGSRIVYSVSQTSPETKKTTSHLWICDIDGGNNRQLTSAGSSNTGPVWSPDGTQIAFVSDRDGGSGIFVIPAAGLGEARQVTKHNQSVSGLAWSPDGTHIAYNTTYDPANPDEAAPTAGDAPQVRVIDRIDYKYDGRGYIGD
;
A
#
# COMPACT_ATOMS: atom_id res chain seq x y z
N MET A 1 33.74 0.88 19.88
CA MET A 1 32.77 1.01 20.98
C MET A 1 31.42 0.60 20.44
N SER A 2 30.77 -0.42 21.01
CA SER A 2 29.40 -0.77 20.64
C SER A 2 28.47 0.32 21.17
N GLU A 3 27.75 0.95 20.27
CA GLU A 3 26.84 2.04 20.56
C GLU A 3 25.61 1.50 21.32
N LYS A 4 25.23 2.11 22.45
CA LYS A 4 24.17 1.57 23.34
C LYS A 4 22.81 1.46 22.62
N LEU A 5 22.09 0.37 22.85
CA LEU A 5 20.69 0.21 22.42
C LEU A 5 19.78 0.93 23.44
N THR A 6 19.20 2.06 23.04
CA THR A 6 18.20 2.81 23.83
C THR A 6 16.81 2.65 23.19
N PRO A 7 15.70 2.89 23.93
CA PRO A 7 14.36 2.86 23.36
C PRO A 7 14.22 3.77 22.13
N GLU A 8 14.77 4.97 22.18
CA GLU A 8 14.74 5.91 21.05
C GLU A 8 15.45 5.35 19.81
N ARG A 9 16.60 4.69 19.98
CA ARG A 9 17.29 4.05 18.86
C ARG A 9 16.51 2.86 18.31
N LEU A 10 15.91 2.05 19.18
CA LEU A 10 15.07 0.93 18.75
C LEU A 10 13.87 1.40 17.91
N VAL A 11 13.34 2.59 18.16
CA VAL A 11 12.19 3.13 17.42
C VAL A 11 12.59 3.91 16.16
N TYR A 12 13.62 4.76 16.24
CA TYR A 12 13.92 5.75 15.18
C TYR A 12 15.15 5.43 14.33
N ALA A 13 16.09 4.59 14.82
CA ALA A 13 17.32 4.30 14.08
C ALA A 13 17.20 3.09 13.13
N PHE A 14 16.15 2.29 13.26
CA PHE A 14 15.95 1.11 12.44
C PHE A 14 15.03 1.38 11.25
N LYS A 15 15.41 0.79 10.12
CA LYS A 15 14.58 0.66 8.93
C LYS A 15 14.18 -0.81 8.81
N ALA A 16 12.89 -1.07 8.63
CA ALA A 16 12.37 -2.43 8.45
C ALA A 16 12.08 -2.65 6.97
N ALA A 17 12.64 -3.70 6.37
CA ALA A 17 12.31 -4.13 5.03
C ALA A 17 11.20 -5.21 5.09
N SER A 18 10.21 -5.13 4.21
CA SER A 18 9.09 -6.08 4.13
C SER A 18 8.62 -6.27 2.69
N ASP A 19 7.73 -7.24 2.48
CA ASP A 19 7.06 -7.54 1.20
C ASP A 19 7.99 -7.59 -0.03
N PRO A 20 9.08 -8.37 0.00
CA PRO A 20 9.96 -8.50 -1.15
C PRO A 20 9.26 -9.24 -2.29
N GLN A 21 9.47 -8.76 -3.52
CA GLN A 21 9.04 -9.40 -4.76
C GLN A 21 10.20 -9.45 -5.77
N ILE A 22 10.46 -10.64 -6.30
CA ILE A 22 11.47 -10.86 -7.34
C ILE A 22 10.86 -10.49 -8.70
N ALA A 23 11.63 -9.81 -9.54
CA ALA A 23 11.24 -9.49 -10.91
C ALA A 23 11.03 -10.76 -11.74
N PRO A 24 10.18 -10.76 -12.79
CA PRO A 24 9.91 -11.95 -13.60
C PRO A 24 11.16 -12.56 -14.25
N ASP A 25 12.14 -11.73 -14.59
CA ASP A 25 13.43 -12.14 -15.15
C ASP A 25 14.46 -12.61 -14.09
N GLY A 26 14.11 -12.53 -12.80
CA GLY A 26 14.98 -12.87 -11.68
C GLY A 26 16.10 -11.87 -11.40
N SER A 27 16.18 -10.73 -12.10
CA SER A 27 17.33 -9.82 -12.04
C SER A 27 17.30 -8.88 -10.83
N ARG A 28 16.10 -8.54 -10.34
CA ARG A 28 15.89 -7.47 -9.35
C ARG A 28 14.88 -7.86 -8.28
N ILE A 29 14.95 -7.19 -7.14
CA ILE A 29 13.98 -7.29 -6.05
C ILE A 29 13.39 -5.91 -5.81
N VAL A 30 12.05 -5.80 -5.77
CA VAL A 30 11.36 -4.65 -5.20
C VAL A 30 10.85 -5.01 -3.80
N TYR A 31 10.91 -4.08 -2.87
CA TYR A 31 10.48 -4.31 -1.49
C TYR A 31 10.07 -3.00 -0.83
N SER A 32 9.34 -3.09 0.28
CA SER A 32 8.95 -1.93 1.08
C SER A 32 9.98 -1.69 2.18
N VAL A 33 10.25 -0.42 2.48
CA VAL A 33 11.09 0.00 3.62
C VAL A 33 10.31 0.96 4.48
N SER A 34 10.05 0.57 5.72
CA SER A 34 9.38 1.39 6.73
C SER A 34 10.38 2.02 7.69
N GLN A 35 10.16 3.28 8.04
CA GLN A 35 10.98 4.02 9.02
C GLN A 35 10.12 4.99 9.83
N THR A 36 10.41 5.11 11.12
CA THR A 36 9.78 6.11 11.99
C THR A 36 10.64 7.38 12.07
N SER A 37 10.03 8.54 11.83
CA SER A 37 10.70 9.84 11.98
C SER A 37 10.68 10.29 13.45
N PRO A 38 11.84 10.68 14.04
CA PRO A 38 11.88 11.22 15.40
C PRO A 38 11.19 12.59 15.54
N GLU A 39 11.14 13.36 14.46
CA GLU A 39 10.55 14.70 14.45
C GLU A 39 9.02 14.64 14.41
N THR A 40 8.47 13.83 13.51
CA THR A 40 7.02 13.75 13.29
C THR A 40 6.35 12.64 14.09
N LYS A 41 7.13 11.67 14.61
CA LYS A 41 6.67 10.44 15.26
C LYS A 41 5.77 9.57 14.35
N LYS A 42 5.80 9.82 13.04
CA LYS A 42 5.07 9.06 12.05
C LYS A 42 5.98 8.00 11.42
N THR A 43 5.40 6.84 11.13
CA THR A 43 6.04 5.83 10.29
C THR A 43 5.70 6.11 8.84
N THR A 44 6.70 6.14 7.97
CA THR A 44 6.51 6.15 6.52
C THR A 44 7.00 4.85 5.93
N SER A 45 6.44 4.46 4.79
CA SER A 45 6.88 3.32 3.99
C SER A 45 7.09 3.74 2.54
N HIS A 46 8.23 3.36 1.99
CA HIS A 46 8.59 3.64 0.61
C HIS A 46 9.09 2.39 -0.07
N LEU A 47 8.90 2.29 -1.39
CA LEU A 47 9.43 1.20 -2.18
C LEU A 47 10.90 1.44 -2.50
N TRP A 48 11.66 0.37 -2.43
CA TRP A 48 13.06 0.28 -2.82
C TRP A 48 13.23 -0.83 -3.85
N ILE A 49 14.25 -0.70 -4.67
CA ILE A 49 14.63 -1.70 -5.67
C ILE A 49 16.14 -1.91 -5.63
N CYS A 50 16.55 -3.17 -5.69
CA CYS A 50 17.94 -3.57 -5.83
C CYS A 50 18.08 -4.70 -6.85
N ASP A 51 19.31 -4.97 -7.25
CA ASP A 51 19.64 -6.18 -8.00
C ASP A 51 19.53 -7.41 -7.08
N ILE A 52 19.39 -8.60 -7.67
CA ILE A 52 19.23 -9.86 -6.94
C ILE A 52 20.41 -10.19 -6.00
N ASP A 53 21.59 -9.62 -6.26
CA ASP A 53 22.79 -9.72 -5.42
C ASP A 53 22.85 -8.64 -4.32
N GLY A 54 21.85 -7.76 -4.24
CA GLY A 54 21.79 -6.62 -3.32
C GLY A 54 22.47 -5.35 -3.83
N GLY A 55 23.08 -5.40 -5.03
CA GLY A 55 23.68 -4.26 -5.70
C GLY A 55 22.63 -3.21 -6.14
N ASN A 56 23.11 -2.04 -6.55
CA ASN A 56 22.30 -0.95 -7.12
C ASN A 56 21.04 -0.58 -6.30
N ASN A 57 21.11 -0.74 -4.98
CA ASN A 57 20.00 -0.48 -4.08
C ASN A 57 19.61 1.00 -4.08
N ARG A 58 18.36 1.31 -4.42
CA ARG A 58 17.84 2.68 -4.49
C ARG A 58 16.36 2.78 -4.14
N GLN A 59 15.97 3.93 -3.62
CA GLN A 59 14.58 4.27 -3.37
C GLN A 59 13.84 4.52 -4.69
N LEU A 60 12.68 3.90 -4.85
CA LEU A 60 11.84 4.00 -6.06
C LEU A 60 10.70 5.00 -5.90
N THR A 61 10.17 5.19 -4.68
CA THR A 61 9.07 6.12 -4.40
C THR A 61 9.42 7.09 -3.30
N SER A 62 9.07 8.37 -3.45
CA SER A 62 9.25 9.42 -2.43
C SER A 62 7.96 10.16 -2.06
N ALA A 63 6.93 10.13 -2.92
CA ALA A 63 5.63 10.75 -2.67
C ALA A 63 4.71 9.86 -1.83
N GLY A 64 3.84 10.47 -1.03
CA GLY A 64 2.99 9.77 -0.06
C GLY A 64 3.77 9.34 1.19
N SER A 65 3.05 9.00 2.25
CA SER A 65 3.62 8.49 3.50
C SER A 65 3.56 6.96 3.57
N SER A 66 2.64 6.33 2.86
CA SER A 66 2.48 4.88 2.81
C SER A 66 2.57 4.42 1.37
N ASN A 67 3.64 3.70 1.02
CA ASN A 67 3.78 3.00 -0.26
C ASN A 67 4.09 1.53 0.05
N THR A 68 3.16 0.63 -0.26
CA THR A 68 3.20 -0.77 0.20
C THR A 68 2.66 -1.74 -0.85
N GLY A 69 2.82 -3.04 -0.60
CA GLY A 69 2.31 -4.12 -1.46
C GLY A 69 2.78 -4.02 -2.91
N PRO A 70 4.09 -3.85 -3.19
CA PRO A 70 4.55 -3.76 -4.56
C PRO A 70 4.34 -5.11 -5.28
N VAL A 71 3.94 -5.07 -6.54
CA VAL A 71 3.86 -6.24 -7.42
C VAL A 71 4.36 -5.90 -8.82
N TRP A 72 5.24 -6.76 -9.35
CA TRP A 72 5.79 -6.62 -10.69
C TRP A 72 4.73 -6.89 -11.77
N SER A 73 4.76 -6.09 -12.84
CA SER A 73 4.06 -6.46 -14.06
C SER A 73 4.69 -7.72 -14.68
N PRO A 74 3.95 -8.55 -15.42
CA PRO A 74 4.46 -9.80 -15.99
C PRO A 74 5.64 -9.61 -16.94
N ASP A 75 5.72 -8.45 -17.60
CA ASP A 75 6.81 -8.08 -18.50
C ASP A 75 8.03 -7.46 -17.78
N GLY A 76 7.96 -7.27 -16.46
CA GLY A 76 9.04 -6.71 -15.65
C GLY A 76 9.33 -5.22 -15.90
N THR A 77 8.47 -4.51 -16.62
CA THR A 77 8.70 -3.09 -16.95
C THR A 77 8.10 -2.12 -15.94
N GLN A 78 7.11 -2.56 -15.17
CA GLN A 78 6.33 -1.74 -14.25
C GLN A 78 6.14 -2.42 -12.89
N ILE A 79 5.87 -1.60 -11.89
CA ILE A 79 5.53 -2.03 -10.53
C ILE A 79 4.22 -1.36 -10.14
N ALA A 80 3.20 -2.15 -9.82
CA ALA A 80 1.98 -1.66 -9.17
C ALA A 80 2.15 -1.68 -7.65
N PHE A 81 1.55 -0.72 -6.97
CA PHE A 81 1.62 -0.60 -5.51
C PHE A 81 0.49 0.25 -4.96
N VAL A 82 0.27 0.18 -3.65
CA VAL A 82 -0.73 1.00 -2.94
C VAL A 82 -0.06 2.26 -2.42
N SER A 83 -0.69 3.44 -2.59
CA SER A 83 -0.19 4.71 -2.06
C SER A 83 -1.29 5.58 -1.46
N ASP A 84 -0.94 6.36 -0.43
CA ASP A 84 -1.83 7.30 0.25
C ASP A 84 -1.77 8.75 -0.28
N ARG A 85 -0.98 8.99 -1.33
CA ARG A 85 -0.57 10.34 -1.76
C ARG A 85 -1.70 11.30 -2.15
N ASP A 86 -2.89 10.78 -2.49
CA ASP A 86 -4.04 11.57 -2.96
C ASP A 86 -5.25 11.53 -2.00
N GLY A 87 -4.99 11.37 -0.69
CA GLY A 87 -5.99 11.52 0.37
C GLY A 87 -6.85 10.28 0.65
N GLY A 88 -6.44 9.12 0.14
CA GLY A 88 -7.09 7.82 0.30
C GLY A 88 -6.12 6.71 -0.15
N SER A 89 -6.56 5.45 -0.20
CA SER A 89 -5.74 4.34 -0.70
C SER A 89 -5.93 4.20 -2.23
N GLY A 90 -4.90 4.53 -3.01
CA GLY A 90 -4.94 4.38 -4.46
C GLY A 90 -3.98 3.31 -4.96
N ILE A 91 -4.31 2.67 -6.08
CA ILE A 91 -3.36 1.85 -6.83
C ILE A 91 -2.58 2.76 -7.77
N PHE A 92 -1.26 2.67 -7.70
CA PHE A 92 -0.33 3.41 -8.55
C PHE A 92 0.55 2.43 -9.30
N VAL A 93 1.01 2.86 -10.48
CA VAL A 93 1.95 2.11 -11.30
C VAL A 93 3.14 3.00 -11.62
N ILE A 94 4.35 2.50 -11.41
CA ILE A 94 5.61 3.21 -11.68
C ILE A 94 6.52 2.38 -12.60
N PRO A 95 7.27 3.00 -13.52
CA PRO A 95 8.28 2.29 -14.29
C PRO A 95 9.37 1.71 -13.37
N ALA A 96 9.72 0.45 -13.55
CA ALA A 96 10.74 -0.22 -12.74
C ALA A 96 12.16 0.36 -12.93
N ALA A 97 12.38 1.05 -14.06
CA ALA A 97 13.60 1.81 -14.29
C ALA A 97 13.73 3.03 -13.35
N GLY A 98 12.65 3.47 -12.69
CA GLY A 98 12.63 4.62 -11.78
C GLY A 98 12.83 5.98 -12.48
N LEU A 99 12.72 6.01 -13.81
CA LEU A 99 12.93 7.21 -14.64
C LEU A 99 11.63 7.97 -14.95
N GLY A 100 10.50 7.55 -14.38
CA GLY A 100 9.20 8.15 -14.63
C GLY A 100 8.38 8.32 -13.36
N GLU A 101 7.36 9.18 -13.45
CA GLU A 101 6.43 9.40 -12.35
C GLU A 101 5.46 8.23 -12.21
N ALA A 102 5.02 7.97 -10.98
CA ALA A 102 3.98 6.97 -10.76
C ALA A 102 2.63 7.54 -11.22
N ARG A 103 1.88 6.76 -11.99
CA ARG A 103 0.54 7.09 -12.46
C ARG A 103 -0.51 6.41 -11.58
N GLN A 104 -1.54 7.16 -11.18
CA GLN A 104 -2.69 6.58 -10.49
C GLN A 104 -3.54 5.76 -11.47
N VAL A 105 -3.96 4.57 -11.04
CA VAL A 105 -4.86 3.67 -11.78
C VAL A 105 -6.25 3.68 -11.16
N THR A 106 -6.34 3.71 -9.84
CA THR A 106 -7.61 3.76 -9.10
C THR A 106 -7.51 4.70 -7.90
N LYS A 107 -8.67 5.15 -7.42
CA LYS A 107 -8.80 5.92 -6.19
C LYS A 107 -9.88 5.29 -5.31
N HIS A 108 -9.49 4.90 -4.09
CA HIS A 108 -10.41 4.48 -3.05
C HIS A 108 -10.18 5.33 -1.79
N ASN A 109 -11.25 5.60 -1.07
CA ASN A 109 -11.25 6.13 0.29
C ASN A 109 -11.11 5.00 1.33
N GLN A 110 -11.45 3.76 0.94
CA GLN A 110 -11.19 2.55 1.73
C GLN A 110 -9.79 1.98 1.49
N SER A 111 -9.34 1.07 2.36
CA SER A 111 -8.05 0.39 2.20
C SER A 111 -8.05 -0.53 0.98
N VAL A 112 -6.96 -0.50 0.21
CA VAL A 112 -6.72 -1.41 -0.91
C VAL A 112 -5.58 -2.38 -0.55
N SER A 113 -5.72 -3.65 -0.93
CA SER A 113 -4.71 -4.68 -0.67
C SER A 113 -4.75 -5.80 -1.72
N GLY A 114 -3.82 -6.75 -1.63
CA GLY A 114 -3.85 -7.98 -2.41
C GLY A 114 -3.78 -7.77 -3.92
N LEU A 115 -2.94 -6.84 -4.38
CA LEU A 115 -2.77 -6.54 -5.79
C LEU A 115 -2.21 -7.76 -6.54
N ALA A 116 -2.70 -8.00 -7.74
CA ALA A 116 -2.16 -9.00 -8.66
C ALA A 116 -2.36 -8.57 -10.11
N TRP A 117 -1.31 -8.64 -10.94
CA TRP A 117 -1.44 -8.41 -12.37
C TRP A 117 -2.07 -9.59 -13.08
N SER A 118 -2.87 -9.33 -14.11
CA SER A 118 -3.24 -10.38 -15.07
C SER A 118 -2.00 -10.87 -15.83
N PRO A 119 -1.96 -12.12 -16.31
CA PRO A 119 -0.79 -12.67 -17.01
C PRO A 119 -0.40 -11.89 -18.28
N ASP A 120 -1.36 -11.22 -18.92
CA ASP A 120 -1.14 -10.37 -20.10
C ASP A 120 -0.75 -8.92 -19.74
N GLY A 121 -0.71 -8.56 -18.46
CA GLY A 121 -0.34 -7.24 -17.97
C GLY A 121 -1.38 -6.14 -18.21
N THR A 122 -2.60 -6.49 -18.64
CA THR A 122 -3.64 -5.51 -18.99
C THR A 122 -4.56 -5.12 -17.82
N HIS A 123 -4.62 -5.93 -16.78
CA HIS A 123 -5.50 -5.74 -15.63
C HIS A 123 -4.75 -5.93 -14.30
N ILE A 124 -5.30 -5.32 -13.25
CA ILE A 124 -4.88 -5.53 -11.86
C ILE A 124 -6.11 -5.94 -11.06
N ALA A 125 -6.05 -7.13 -10.45
CA ALA A 125 -6.99 -7.55 -9.42
C ALA A 125 -6.56 -6.97 -8.06
N TYR A 126 -7.52 -6.65 -7.20
CA TYR A 126 -7.27 -6.11 -5.87
C TYR A 126 -8.45 -6.35 -4.94
N ASN A 127 -8.20 -6.27 -3.64
CA ASN A 127 -9.20 -6.34 -2.59
C ASN A 127 -9.46 -4.94 -2.02
N THR A 128 -10.74 -4.60 -1.84
CA THR A 128 -11.17 -3.43 -1.09
C THR A 128 -12.52 -3.68 -0.44
N THR A 129 -12.85 -2.88 0.58
CA THR A 129 -14.18 -2.90 1.17
C THR A 129 -15.16 -2.23 0.21
N TYR A 130 -16.22 -2.95 -0.15
CA TYR A 130 -17.29 -2.42 -1.00
C TYR A 130 -18.56 -2.20 -0.16
N ASP A 131 -19.08 -0.97 -0.18
CA ASP A 131 -20.37 -0.63 0.40
C ASP A 131 -21.41 -0.50 -0.73
N PRO A 132 -22.36 -1.45 -0.88
CA PRO A 132 -23.41 -1.35 -1.89
C PRO A 132 -24.31 -0.11 -1.74
N ALA A 133 -24.40 0.48 -0.54
CA ALA A 133 -25.17 1.70 -0.30
C ALA A 133 -24.39 2.97 -0.64
N ASN A 134 -23.06 2.89 -0.76
CA ASN A 134 -22.18 3.99 -1.15
C ASN A 134 -21.09 3.51 -2.11
N PRO A 135 -21.45 3.05 -3.33
CA PRO A 135 -20.52 2.43 -4.27
C PRO A 135 -19.44 3.39 -4.78
N ASP A 136 -19.70 4.70 -4.75
CA ASP A 136 -18.76 5.76 -5.16
C ASP A 136 -17.89 6.28 -4.00
N GLU A 137 -18.05 5.71 -2.80
CA GLU A 137 -17.31 6.08 -1.59
C GLU A 137 -17.40 7.58 -1.26
N ALA A 138 -18.54 8.21 -1.59
CA ALA A 138 -18.74 9.63 -1.37
C ALA A 138 -18.63 9.98 0.12
N ALA A 139 -17.95 11.10 0.42
CA ALA A 139 -17.88 11.61 1.77
C ALA A 139 -19.28 12.07 2.24
N PRO A 140 -19.64 11.88 3.52
CA PRO A 140 -20.88 12.42 4.06
C PRO A 140 -20.94 13.93 3.89
N THR A 141 -22.08 14.46 3.47
CA THR A 141 -22.31 15.91 3.40
C THR A 141 -22.66 16.46 4.77
N ALA A 142 -22.22 17.68 5.06
CA ALA A 142 -22.55 18.36 6.31
C ALA A 142 -24.07 18.61 6.38
N GLY A 143 -24.77 17.85 7.23
CA GLY A 143 -26.23 17.88 7.37
C GLY A 143 -26.89 16.52 7.21
N ASP A 144 -26.17 15.53 6.68
CA ASP A 144 -26.67 14.16 6.64
C ASP A 144 -26.89 13.64 8.06
N ALA A 145 -28.05 13.05 8.30
CA ALA A 145 -28.30 12.33 9.53
C ALA A 145 -27.20 11.26 9.70
N PRO A 146 -26.73 11.01 10.94
CA PRO A 146 -25.79 9.92 11.16
C PRO A 146 -26.38 8.64 10.57
N GLN A 147 -25.56 7.87 9.87
CA GLN A 147 -25.94 6.58 9.30
C GLN A 147 -26.33 5.66 10.47
N VAL A 148 -27.61 5.62 10.83
CA VAL A 148 -28.14 4.77 11.90
C VAL A 148 -28.22 3.35 11.37
N ARG A 149 -27.38 2.48 11.93
CA ARG A 149 -27.42 1.05 11.62
C ARG A 149 -28.35 0.36 12.61
N VAL A 150 -29.43 -0.23 12.11
CA VAL A 150 -30.31 -1.10 12.89
C VAL A 150 -29.92 -2.54 12.59
N ILE A 151 -29.39 -3.23 13.58
CA ILE A 151 -29.08 -4.66 13.50
C ILE A 151 -30.20 -5.39 14.24
N ASP A 152 -31.10 -6.02 13.50
CA ASP A 152 -32.21 -6.82 14.02
C ASP A 152 -31.89 -8.33 14.07
N ARG A 153 -30.73 -8.72 13.51
CA ARG A 153 -30.27 -10.11 13.42
C ARG A 153 -29.33 -10.47 14.57
N ILE A 154 -29.65 -11.54 15.30
CA ILE A 154 -28.89 -11.97 16.49
C ILE A 154 -27.52 -12.58 16.16
N ASP A 155 -27.35 -13.09 14.94
CA ASP A 155 -26.14 -13.71 14.38
C ASP A 155 -25.42 -12.77 13.38
N TYR A 156 -25.62 -11.47 13.51
CA TYR A 156 -24.91 -10.46 12.71
C TYR A 156 -23.39 -10.66 12.78
N LYS A 157 -22.72 -10.71 11.62
CA LYS A 157 -21.30 -11.05 11.40
C LYS A 157 -20.89 -12.52 11.68
N TYR A 158 -21.74 -13.37 12.26
CA TYR A 158 -21.38 -14.77 12.58
C TYR A 158 -21.36 -15.71 11.35
N ASP A 159 -22.12 -15.38 10.31
CA ASP A 159 -22.21 -16.12 9.05
C ASP A 159 -21.37 -15.48 7.91
N GLY A 160 -20.51 -14.51 8.25
CA GLY A 160 -19.75 -13.73 7.28
C GLY A 160 -20.61 -12.73 6.48
N ARG A 161 -21.88 -12.55 6.82
CA ARG A 161 -22.77 -11.53 6.25
C ARG A 161 -22.94 -10.36 7.22
N GLY A 162 -23.01 -9.16 6.66
CA GLY A 162 -23.13 -7.91 7.42
C GLY A 162 -22.03 -6.92 7.06
N TYR A 163 -21.99 -5.80 7.78
CA TYR A 163 -21.03 -4.73 7.50
C TYR A 163 -19.65 -5.10 8.07
N ILE A 164 -18.58 -5.04 7.26
CA ILE A 164 -17.23 -5.51 7.63
C ILE A 164 -16.27 -4.35 7.95
N GLY A 165 -16.61 -3.10 7.64
CA GLY A 165 -15.79 -1.93 7.96
C GLY A 165 -16.16 -1.29 9.31
N ASP A 166 -15.29 -1.43 10.30
CA ASP A 166 -15.24 -0.63 11.54
C ASP A 166 -13.91 0.15 11.56
#